data_AF-A0A3M2SJ97-F1
#
_entry.id   AF-A0A3M2SJ97-F1
#
_cell.length_a   1.000
_cell.length_b   1.000
_cell.length_c   1.000
_cell.angle_alpha   90.00
_cell.angle_beta   90.00
_cell.angle_gamma   90.00
#
_symmetry.space_group_name_H-M   'P 1'
#
loop_
_entity.id
_entity.type
_entity.pdbx_description
1 polymer ?
#
loop_
_entity_poly.entity_id
_entity_poly.type
_entity_poly.pdbx_seq_one_letter_code
_entity_poly.pdbx_strand_id
1 'polypeptide(L)'
;MTGELPFLEFTEFIAGGINAGEYVDFDDRADIKFELNGKRIILSVFASSLDKDSGGENEEGRFEDQFILDLAEAADVAMDGMEDCEPLIDDIAMTIMEIGEVPFAEIAPPLTVPYFPPTDLHSTLYPKEYDYRIQAIDGEPGIFPISPDQAAYVRKEYVPGPNFIYEPPAGLSLPRYSSKEIMIEEEYFGGIKSAAKARVGSQILFCKAFASGINHSDLDKEVEAHHKIHQACVKAGIHIQIPQLRGLIVHADSGAVIGFLRDFIEPGPYGGTLSEIRLKNVPQKLRQKWLLQISETMGFLHSFGLFWGDGKAANVVIDPNNDAWLIDLAGGWTNGWVHKNDTGTMEGENQALRRMTAYLGFPI
;
A
#
# COMPACT_ATOMS: atom_id res chain seq x y z
N MET A 1 38.94 14.12 35.62
CA MET A 1 37.70 13.35 35.40
C MET A 1 36.89 14.11 34.38
N THR A 2 37.30 13.97 33.12
CA THR A 2 36.60 14.47 31.95
C THR A 2 35.82 13.28 31.44
N GLY A 3 34.54 13.20 31.81
CA GLY A 3 33.64 12.22 31.22
C GLY A 3 33.32 12.70 29.83
N GLU A 4 34.01 12.15 28.82
CA GLU A 4 33.52 12.20 27.45
C GLU A 4 32.15 11.51 27.45
N LEU A 5 31.12 12.28 27.12
CA LEU A 5 29.80 11.73 26.79
C LEU A 5 30.00 10.77 25.62
N PRO A 6 29.48 9.53 25.67
CA PRO A 6 29.58 8.64 24.54
C PRO A 6 28.83 9.28 23.37
N PHE A 7 29.54 9.47 22.25
CA PHE A 7 28.95 9.80 20.96
C PHE A 7 27.76 8.84 20.72
N LEU A 8 26.53 9.37 20.79
CA LEU A 8 25.34 8.66 20.35
C LEU A 8 25.34 8.77 18.81
N GLU A 9 25.97 7.81 18.14
CA GLU A 9 25.69 7.61 16.71
C GLU A 9 24.23 7.14 16.61
N PHE A 10 23.37 8.01 16.10
CA PHE A 10 22.06 7.61 15.60
C PHE A 10 22.33 6.65 14.44
N THR A 11 21.97 5.39 14.64
CA THR A 11 22.47 4.30 13.80
C THR A 11 21.72 4.16 12.49
N GLU A 12 20.53 4.76 12.36
CA GLU A 12 19.74 4.79 11.12
C GLU A 12 18.64 5.87 11.21
N PHE A 13 18.69 6.88 10.33
CA PHE A 13 17.60 7.83 10.05
C PHE A 13 17.16 7.62 8.60
N ILE A 14 15.91 7.25 8.38
CA ILE A 14 15.36 7.07 7.03
C ILE A 14 14.16 7.97 6.86
N ALA A 15 14.27 8.97 5.98
CA ALA A 15 13.13 9.79 5.60
C ALA A 15 12.06 8.93 4.91
N GLY A 16 10.85 8.92 5.47
CA GLY A 16 9.68 8.19 4.97
C GLY A 16 8.70 9.07 4.18
N GLY A 17 8.83 10.39 4.27
CA GLY A 17 8.04 11.37 3.51
C GLY A 17 7.95 12.72 4.22
N ILE A 18 7.78 13.79 3.45
CA ILE A 18 7.55 15.16 3.95
C ILE A 18 6.24 15.66 3.36
N ASN A 19 5.35 16.20 4.19
CA ASN A 19 4.20 16.96 3.72
C ASN A 19 4.33 18.42 4.18
N ALA A 20 4.65 19.30 3.25
CA ALA A 20 4.41 20.73 3.35
C ALA A 20 3.24 21.07 2.42
N GLY A 21 2.44 22.10 2.72
CA GLY A 21 1.21 22.37 1.97
C GLY A 21 1.45 22.51 0.47
N GLU A 22 0.50 22.08 -0.37
CA GLU A 22 0.50 22.52 -1.77
C GLU A 22 -0.01 23.97 -1.78
N TYR A 23 0.82 24.89 -2.30
CA TYR A 23 0.57 26.33 -2.57
C TYR A 23 1.25 27.35 -1.63
N VAL A 24 2.13 28.13 -2.28
CA VAL A 24 3.07 29.18 -1.83
C VAL A 24 2.48 30.36 -1.03
N ASP A 25 1.21 30.35 -0.64
CA ASP A 25 0.60 31.49 0.07
C ASP A 25 0.13 31.17 1.51
N PHE A 26 0.22 29.92 2.00
CA PHE A 26 -0.25 29.54 3.35
C PHE A 26 0.46 28.32 3.97
N ASP A 27 1.79 28.29 4.03
CA ASP A 27 2.52 27.22 4.74
C ASP A 27 2.48 27.42 6.27
N ASP A 28 1.35 27.05 6.86
CA ASP A 28 1.10 27.19 8.29
C ASP A 28 1.50 25.95 9.11
N ARG A 29 1.89 24.85 8.45
CA ARG A 29 2.32 23.60 9.09
C ARG A 29 3.01 22.65 8.11
N ALA A 30 3.87 21.80 8.64
CA ALA A 30 4.47 20.68 7.91
C ALA A 30 4.61 19.45 8.81
N ASP A 31 4.74 18.27 8.22
CA ASP A 31 5.28 17.10 8.91
C ASP A 31 6.38 16.40 8.13
N ILE A 32 7.26 15.75 8.88
CA ILE A 32 8.23 14.79 8.36
C ILE A 32 8.02 13.46 9.07
N LYS A 33 7.92 12.40 8.28
CA LYS A 33 7.89 11.02 8.75
C LYS A 33 9.27 10.41 8.55
N PHE A 34 9.79 9.74 9.57
CA PHE A 34 11.07 9.04 9.47
C PHE A 34 11.08 7.77 10.33
N GLU A 35 12.01 6.87 10.00
CA GLU A 35 12.32 5.72 10.84
C GLU A 35 13.60 6.00 11.64
N LEU A 36 13.54 5.75 12.95
CA LEU A 36 14.65 5.84 13.88
C LEU A 36 14.71 4.58 14.73
N ASN A 37 15.79 3.82 14.65
CA ASN A 37 16.01 2.59 15.44
C ASN A 37 14.80 1.62 15.39
N GLY A 38 14.19 1.48 14.20
CA GLY A 38 13.01 0.64 13.99
C GLY A 38 11.68 1.21 14.50
N LYS A 39 11.64 2.49 14.89
CA LYS A 39 10.41 3.20 15.26
C LYS A 39 10.07 4.21 14.18
N ARG A 40 8.80 4.24 13.78
CA ARG A 40 8.29 5.27 12.88
C ARG A 40 7.85 6.48 13.69
N ILE A 41 8.47 7.61 13.44
CA ILE A 41 8.21 8.87 14.12
C ILE A 41 7.65 9.84 13.09
N ILE A 42 6.62 10.59 13.50
CA ILE A 42 6.11 11.73 12.74
C ILE A 42 6.40 12.97 13.57
N LEU A 43 7.13 13.91 12.98
CA LEU A 43 7.43 15.19 13.60
C LEU A 43 6.63 16.28 12.89
N SER A 44 5.71 16.89 13.63
CA SER A 44 4.88 18.01 13.18
C SER A 44 5.51 19.34 13.58
N VAL A 45 5.44 20.31 12.69
CA VAL A 45 5.78 21.71 12.94
C VAL A 45 4.60 22.59 12.53
N PHE A 46 4.38 23.67 13.27
CA PHE A 46 3.32 24.64 13.00
C PHE A 46 3.95 26.02 12.95
N ALA A 47 3.54 26.83 11.98
CA ALA A 47 4.00 28.20 11.84
C ALA A 47 3.74 28.98 13.13
N SER A 48 4.65 29.88 13.44
CA SER A 48 4.61 30.66 14.68
C SER A 48 3.34 31.51 14.82
N SER A 49 2.72 31.86 13.70
CA SER A 49 1.46 32.60 13.59
C SER A 49 0.23 31.85 14.10
N LEU A 50 0.28 30.50 14.17
CA LEU A 50 -0.80 29.67 14.69
C LEU A 50 -0.74 29.48 16.21
N ASP A 51 0.36 29.88 16.83
CA ASP A 51 0.61 29.66 18.25
C ASP A 51 0.02 30.81 19.07
N LYS A 52 -1.08 30.55 19.81
CA LYS A 52 -1.82 31.60 20.54
C LYS A 52 -1.06 32.21 21.73
N ASP A 53 0.06 31.60 22.12
CA ASP A 53 0.93 32.07 23.21
C ASP A 53 2.09 32.97 22.72
N SER A 54 2.24 33.18 21.41
CA SER A 54 3.31 34.00 20.82
C SER A 54 2.97 35.51 20.84
N GLY A 55 2.86 36.09 22.04
CA GLY A 55 2.61 37.52 22.26
C GLY A 55 3.79 38.46 21.90
N GLY A 56 4.33 38.40 20.67
CA GLY A 56 5.45 39.25 20.26
C GLY A 56 5.48 39.59 18.76
N GLU A 57 5.40 40.88 18.46
CA GLU A 57 5.38 41.55 17.14
C GLU A 57 6.72 41.47 16.36
N ASN A 58 7.32 40.29 16.18
CA ASN A 58 8.41 40.09 15.23
C ASN A 58 8.08 38.88 14.34
N GLU A 59 7.72 39.17 13.09
CA GLU A 59 7.23 38.22 12.07
C GLU A 59 8.35 37.62 11.18
N GLU A 60 9.62 38.00 11.37
CA GLU A 60 10.75 37.46 10.57
C GLU A 60 11.71 36.61 11.42
N GLY A 61 11.96 35.36 11.01
CA GLY A 61 13.09 34.55 11.47
C GLY A 61 12.85 33.66 12.69
N ARG A 62 11.61 33.20 12.93
CA ARG A 62 11.34 32.18 13.96
C ARG A 62 11.70 30.79 13.44
N PHE A 63 12.19 29.96 14.35
CA PHE A 63 12.68 28.61 14.06
C PHE A 63 11.64 27.79 13.28
N GLU A 64 10.38 27.80 13.71
CA GLU A 64 9.33 26.99 13.09
C GLU A 64 9.06 27.38 11.64
N ASP A 65 9.02 28.68 11.36
CA ASP A 65 8.73 29.18 10.01
C ASP A 65 9.88 28.84 9.06
N GLN A 66 11.13 28.97 9.50
CA GLN A 66 12.30 28.54 8.72
C GLN A 66 12.30 27.01 8.53
N PHE A 67 12.03 26.24 9.59
CA PHE A 67 12.01 24.78 9.51
C PHE A 67 10.91 24.26 8.57
N ILE A 68 9.75 24.93 8.50
CA ILE A 68 8.71 24.65 7.50
C ILE A 68 9.22 24.92 6.09
N LEU A 69 9.91 26.03 5.85
CA LEU A 69 10.49 26.35 4.54
C LEU A 69 11.54 25.32 4.11
N ASP A 70 12.41 24.89 5.03
CA ASP A 70 13.43 23.87 4.74
C ASP A 70 12.79 22.53 4.37
N LEU A 71 11.71 22.14 5.07
CA LEU A 71 10.92 20.94 4.75
C LEU A 71 10.22 21.06 3.39
N ALA A 72 9.65 22.23 3.07
CA ALA A 72 9.01 22.47 1.77
C ALA A 72 10.02 22.39 0.62
N GLU A 73 11.20 23.00 0.78
CA GLU A 73 12.29 22.91 -0.20
C GLU A 73 12.75 21.47 -0.39
N ALA A 74 12.93 20.71 0.70
CA ALA A 74 13.29 19.30 0.63
C ALA A 74 12.22 18.46 -0.09
N ALA A 75 10.93 18.74 0.14
CA ALA A 75 9.83 18.06 -0.54
C ALA A 75 9.82 18.36 -2.04
N ASP A 76 10.01 19.61 -2.45
CA ASP A 76 10.06 20.03 -3.86
C ASP A 76 11.24 19.38 -4.60
N VAL A 77 12.44 19.40 -4.00
CA VAL A 77 13.64 18.80 -4.61
C VAL A 77 13.49 17.28 -4.74
N ALA A 78 12.89 16.61 -3.75
CA ALA A 78 12.63 15.17 -3.81
C ALA A 78 11.65 14.79 -4.92
N MET A 79 10.66 15.64 -5.20
CA MET A 79 9.69 15.44 -6.28
C MET A 79 10.30 15.61 -7.67
N ASP A 80 11.29 16.49 -7.82
CA ASP A 80 11.97 16.76 -9.09
C ASP A 80 13.08 15.75 -9.43
N GLY A 81 13.39 14.80 -8.53
CA GLY A 81 14.34 13.72 -8.77
C GLY A 81 15.78 14.18 -8.97
N MET A 82 16.15 15.34 -8.42
CA MET A 82 17.53 15.82 -8.42
C MET A 82 18.37 15.05 -7.40
N GLU A 83 19.59 14.67 -7.79
CA GLU A 83 20.63 14.09 -6.90
C GLU A 83 21.03 15.06 -5.76
N ASP A 84 20.68 16.34 -5.87
CA ASP A 84 21.05 17.42 -4.95
C ASP A 84 20.19 17.48 -3.66
N CYS A 85 19.28 16.52 -3.43
CA CYS A 85 18.38 16.48 -2.27
C CYS A 85 19.05 15.99 -0.97
N GLU A 86 20.10 15.16 -1.09
CA GLU A 86 20.72 14.49 0.06
C GLU A 86 21.27 15.46 1.13
N PRO A 87 22.00 16.55 0.79
CA PRO A 87 22.58 17.44 1.80
C PRO A 87 21.53 18.18 2.64
N LEU A 88 20.43 18.61 2.03
CA LEU A 88 19.36 19.33 2.74
C LEU A 88 18.59 18.39 3.68
N ILE A 89 18.33 17.15 3.24
CA ILE A 89 17.72 16.12 4.10
C ILE A 89 18.66 15.78 5.26
N ASP A 90 19.98 15.71 5.03
CA ASP A 90 20.97 15.45 6.07
C ASP A 90 21.01 16.59 7.12
N ASP A 91 20.94 17.85 6.70
CA ASP A 91 20.92 19.02 7.60
C ASP A 91 19.63 19.04 8.45
N ILE A 92 18.47 18.74 7.83
CA ILE A 92 17.20 18.58 8.54
C ILE A 92 17.30 17.42 9.53
N ALA A 93 17.83 16.27 9.11
CA ALA A 93 17.98 15.10 9.97
C ALA A 93 18.88 15.41 11.16
N MET A 94 20.03 16.06 10.94
CA MET A 94 20.96 16.48 12.00
C MET A 94 20.26 17.39 13.01
N THR A 95 19.51 18.39 12.53
CA THR A 95 18.72 19.30 13.40
C THR A 95 17.70 18.53 14.23
N ILE A 96 16.94 17.61 13.62
CA ILE A 96 15.97 16.75 14.31
C ILE A 96 16.65 15.88 15.36
N MET A 97 17.80 15.31 15.05
CA MET A 97 18.52 14.40 15.93
C MET A 97 19.18 15.13 17.10
N GLU A 98 19.70 16.34 16.90
CA GLU A 98 20.26 17.18 17.96
C GLU A 98 19.18 17.61 18.97
N ILE A 99 18.04 18.09 18.50
CA ILE A 99 16.93 18.54 19.36
C ILE A 99 16.21 17.32 19.97
N GLY A 100 16.16 16.21 19.22
CA GLY A 100 15.41 15.01 19.52
C GLY A 100 16.14 13.99 20.40
N GLU A 101 17.39 14.23 20.78
CA GLU A 101 18.24 13.26 21.49
C GLU A 101 17.53 12.64 22.71
N VAL A 102 17.08 13.50 23.64
CA VAL A 102 16.38 13.08 24.86
C VAL A 102 14.99 12.51 24.57
N PRO A 103 14.08 13.20 23.84
CA PRO A 103 12.71 12.72 23.65
C PRO A 103 12.62 11.43 22.82
N PHE A 104 13.58 11.15 21.93
CA PHE A 104 13.58 9.92 21.13
C PHE A 104 14.29 8.75 21.81
N ALA A 105 15.27 9.00 22.69
CA ALA A 105 15.98 7.93 23.40
C ALA A 105 15.05 7.01 24.22
N GLU A 106 13.92 7.53 24.70
CA GLU A 106 12.93 6.74 25.44
C GLU A 106 12.18 5.71 24.58
N ILE A 107 11.87 6.06 23.33
CA ILE A 107 11.04 5.22 22.44
C ILE A 107 11.88 4.43 21.43
N ALA A 108 13.02 4.98 21.02
CA ALA A 108 13.88 4.53 19.95
C ALA A 108 15.35 4.55 20.40
N PRO A 109 15.72 3.83 21.48
CA PRO A 109 17.11 3.80 21.95
C PRO A 109 18.04 3.19 20.89
N PRO A 110 19.34 3.55 20.88
CA PRO A 110 20.31 3.00 19.95
C PRO A 110 20.26 1.47 19.90
N LEU A 111 20.26 0.95 18.67
CA LEU A 111 20.17 -0.48 18.45
C LEU A 111 21.48 -1.17 18.85
N THR A 112 21.40 -2.13 19.77
CA THR A 112 22.54 -2.99 20.13
C THR A 112 22.71 -4.20 19.21
N VAL A 113 21.71 -4.45 18.37
CA VAL A 113 21.65 -5.52 17.37
C VAL A 113 20.91 -5.00 16.14
N PRO A 114 21.15 -5.53 14.93
CA PRO A 114 20.40 -5.13 13.75
C PRO A 114 18.89 -5.26 13.96
N TYR A 115 18.16 -4.22 13.62
CA TYR A 115 16.70 -4.25 13.63
C TYR A 115 16.20 -4.98 12.38
N PHE A 116 15.24 -5.88 12.60
CA PHE A 116 14.52 -6.53 11.52
C PHE A 116 13.05 -6.13 11.65
N PRO A 117 12.50 -5.34 10.71
CA PRO A 117 11.12 -4.91 10.80
C PRO A 117 10.18 -6.13 10.80
N PRO A 118 9.07 -6.10 11.55
CA PRO A 118 8.07 -7.14 11.46
C PRO A 118 7.59 -7.30 10.03
N THR A 119 7.54 -8.54 9.55
CA THR A 119 7.09 -8.86 8.20
C THR A 119 5.66 -9.38 8.18
N ASP A 120 4.93 -9.34 9.30
CA ASP A 120 3.54 -9.75 9.33
C ASP A 120 2.63 -8.66 8.75
N LEU A 121 1.52 -9.08 8.14
CA LEU A 121 0.57 -8.19 7.47
C LEU A 121 0.00 -7.12 8.41
N HIS A 122 -0.21 -7.46 9.70
CA HIS A 122 -0.76 -6.51 10.65
C HIS A 122 0.18 -5.33 10.85
N SER A 123 1.47 -5.60 11.07
CA SER A 123 2.48 -4.56 11.23
C SER A 123 2.69 -3.72 9.97
N THR A 124 2.49 -4.32 8.78
CA THR A 124 2.51 -3.59 7.49
C THR A 124 1.34 -2.62 7.36
N LEU A 125 0.11 -3.04 7.66
CA LEU A 125 -1.10 -2.22 7.50
C LEU A 125 -1.32 -1.21 8.63
N TYR A 126 -0.90 -1.58 9.85
CA TYR A 126 -1.11 -0.81 11.08
C TYR A 126 0.24 -0.59 11.79
N PRO A 127 1.19 0.09 11.14
CA PRO A 127 2.48 0.36 11.77
C PRO A 127 2.26 1.19 13.02
N LYS A 128 3.01 0.86 14.09
CA LYS A 128 3.02 1.70 15.28
C LYS A 128 3.83 2.96 14.99
N GLU A 129 3.18 4.11 15.10
CA GLU A 129 3.76 5.43 14.89
C GLU A 129 3.76 6.22 16.19
N TYR A 130 4.71 7.14 16.31
CA TYR A 130 4.85 8.04 17.46
C TYR A 130 4.84 9.48 16.96
N ASP A 131 3.92 10.30 17.46
CA ASP A 131 3.78 11.68 17.03
C ASP A 131 4.48 12.62 17.99
N TYR A 132 5.24 13.55 17.42
CA TYR A 132 5.96 14.59 18.12
C TYR A 132 5.68 15.93 17.48
N ARG A 133 5.83 17.00 18.27
CA ARG A 133 5.88 18.37 17.78
C ARG A 133 7.26 18.95 18.04
N ILE A 134 7.77 19.69 17.07
CA ILE A 134 8.89 20.60 17.26
C ILE A 134 8.38 22.04 17.42
N GLN A 135 8.89 22.75 18.42
CA GLN A 135 8.48 24.11 18.74
C GLN A 135 9.57 24.82 19.55
N ALA A 136 9.78 26.11 19.31
CA ALA A 136 10.61 26.97 20.14
C ALA A 136 9.86 27.37 21.43
N ILE A 137 10.42 26.99 22.58
CA ILE A 137 9.95 27.38 23.90
C ILE A 137 11.00 28.32 24.49
N ASP A 138 10.60 29.54 24.83
CA ASP A 138 11.51 30.60 25.29
C ASP A 138 12.68 30.91 24.34
N GLY A 139 12.48 30.70 23.03
CA GLY A 139 13.48 30.94 21.98
C GLY A 139 14.39 29.76 21.68
N GLU A 140 14.29 28.66 22.43
CA GLU A 140 15.07 27.43 22.21
C GLU A 140 14.17 26.34 21.63
N PRO A 141 14.56 25.68 20.51
CA PRO A 141 13.75 24.63 19.91
C PRO A 141 13.74 23.36 20.79
N GLY A 142 12.56 22.77 20.95
CA GLY A 142 12.34 21.54 21.68
C GLY A 142 11.41 20.59 20.94
N ILE A 143 11.60 19.28 21.17
CA ILE A 143 10.73 18.22 20.64
C ILE A 143 10.00 17.55 21.80
N PHE A 144 8.69 17.39 21.68
CA PHE A 144 7.86 16.73 22.70
C PHE A 144 6.75 15.87 22.08
N PRO A 145 6.32 14.80 22.78
CA PRO A 145 5.29 13.92 22.26
C PRO A 145 3.93 14.64 22.22
N ILE A 146 3.15 14.36 21.18
CA ILE A 146 1.79 14.86 21.00
C ILE A 146 0.83 13.70 20.77
N SER A 147 -0.47 13.95 20.88
CA SER A 147 -1.47 12.98 20.44
C SER A 147 -1.69 13.06 18.92
N PRO A 148 -2.08 11.97 18.24
CA PRO A 148 -2.31 11.96 16.79
C PRO A 148 -3.29 13.04 16.27
N ASP A 149 -4.26 13.46 17.10
CA ASP A 149 -5.22 14.52 16.78
C ASP A 149 -4.62 15.94 16.85
N GLN A 150 -3.40 16.06 17.35
CA GLN A 150 -2.62 17.31 17.40
C GLN A 150 -1.55 17.38 16.31
N ALA A 151 -1.39 16.36 15.49
CA ALA A 151 -0.42 16.34 14.39
C ALA A 151 -0.78 17.39 13.32
N ALA A 152 0.22 17.89 12.59
CA ALA A 152 0.04 18.85 11.49
C ALA A 152 -0.98 18.32 10.48
N TYR A 153 -0.89 17.02 10.16
CA TYR A 153 -1.86 16.31 9.36
C TYR A 153 -2.50 15.21 10.20
N VAL A 154 -3.68 15.51 10.76
CA VAL A 154 -4.45 14.54 11.54
C VAL A 154 -4.72 13.30 10.70
N ARG A 155 -4.10 12.19 11.09
CA ARG A 155 -4.29 10.91 10.41
C ARG A 155 -5.72 10.44 10.63
N LYS A 156 -6.39 10.06 9.54
CA LYS A 156 -7.54 9.18 9.66
C LYS A 156 -6.98 7.80 10.02
N GLU A 157 -7.26 7.35 11.23
CA GLU A 157 -7.05 5.95 11.57
C GLU A 157 -7.79 5.09 10.53
N TYR A 158 -7.02 4.42 9.67
CA TYR A 158 -7.56 3.49 8.70
C TYR A 158 -7.85 2.17 9.41
N VAL A 159 -8.56 2.17 10.53
CA VAL A 159 -9.07 0.93 11.13
C VAL A 159 -10.45 0.64 10.56
N PRO A 160 -10.81 -0.64 10.41
CA PRO A 160 -12.17 -1.00 10.03
C PRO A 160 -13.15 -0.37 11.02
N GLY A 161 -14.25 0.20 10.49
CA GLY A 161 -15.24 0.86 11.33
C GLY A 161 -15.68 -0.07 12.48
N PRO A 162 -15.65 0.39 13.75
CA PRO A 162 -15.84 -0.49 14.91
C PRO A 162 -17.23 -1.17 14.95
N ASN A 163 -18.20 -0.60 14.23
CA ASN A 163 -19.56 -1.12 14.12
C ASN A 163 -19.82 -1.87 12.80
N PHE A 164 -18.82 -1.97 11.93
CA PHE A 164 -18.99 -2.66 10.65
C PHE A 164 -18.87 -4.17 10.86
N ILE A 165 -19.96 -4.87 10.56
CA ILE A 165 -20.00 -6.33 10.53
C ILE A 165 -20.03 -6.76 9.07
N TYR A 166 -18.96 -7.40 8.62
CA TYR A 166 -18.94 -8.01 7.30
C TYR A 166 -19.72 -9.33 7.32
N GLU A 167 -20.79 -9.37 6.55
CA GLU A 167 -21.52 -10.59 6.25
C GLU A 167 -21.01 -11.15 4.91
N PRO A 168 -20.32 -12.31 4.90
CA PRO A 168 -19.86 -12.90 3.65
C PRO A 168 -21.05 -13.35 2.79
N PRO A 169 -20.87 -13.48 1.46
CA PRO A 169 -21.89 -14.00 0.57
C PRO A 169 -22.52 -15.30 1.08
N ALA A 170 -23.83 -15.46 0.90
CA ALA A 170 -24.56 -16.63 1.39
C ALA A 170 -23.94 -17.95 0.90
N GLY A 171 -23.65 -18.85 1.84
CA GLY A 171 -23.03 -20.14 1.55
C GLY A 171 -21.50 -20.10 1.38
N LEU A 172 -20.86 -18.94 1.50
CA LEU A 172 -19.39 -18.85 1.55
C LEU A 172 -18.91 -19.26 2.94
N SER A 173 -18.14 -20.35 3.01
CA SER A 173 -17.51 -20.83 4.24
C SER A 173 -16.00 -20.90 4.02
N LEU A 174 -15.28 -19.88 4.50
CA LEU A 174 -13.82 -19.80 4.42
C LEU A 174 -13.21 -19.73 5.83
N PRO A 175 -12.00 -20.29 6.03
CA PRO A 175 -11.23 -20.05 7.24
C PRO A 175 -10.92 -18.56 7.39
N ARG A 176 -10.80 -18.11 8.64
CA ARG A 176 -10.40 -16.76 9.00
C ARG A 176 -8.99 -16.81 9.58
N TYR A 177 -8.12 -15.96 9.07
CA TYR A 177 -6.73 -15.86 9.49
C TYR A 177 -6.49 -14.50 10.12
N SER A 178 -5.83 -14.48 11.28
CA SER A 178 -5.42 -13.23 11.90
C SER A 178 -4.37 -12.55 11.04
N SER A 179 -4.43 -11.23 10.91
CA SER A 179 -3.41 -10.45 10.20
C SER A 179 -2.00 -10.64 10.77
N LYS A 180 -1.85 -11.06 12.04
CA LYS A 180 -0.56 -11.39 12.69
C LYS A 180 -0.02 -12.78 12.31
N GLU A 181 -0.82 -13.64 11.68
CA GLU A 181 -0.44 -15.00 11.26
C GLU A 181 0.04 -15.05 9.81
N ILE A 182 -0.06 -13.93 9.09
CA ILE A 182 0.21 -13.81 7.66
C ILE A 182 1.54 -13.09 7.49
N MET A 183 2.57 -13.80 7.04
CA MET A 183 3.90 -13.22 6.80
C MET A 183 4.01 -12.76 5.35
N ILE A 184 4.40 -11.52 5.12
CA ILE A 184 4.65 -10.93 3.82
C ILE A 184 6.04 -11.35 3.33
N GLU A 185 6.11 -11.97 2.16
CA GLU A 185 7.37 -12.37 1.52
C GLU A 185 7.80 -11.39 0.43
N GLU A 186 6.84 -10.88 -0.32
CA GLU A 186 7.06 -9.94 -1.42
C GLU A 186 5.84 -9.04 -1.55
N GLU A 187 6.04 -7.73 -1.50
CA GLU A 187 4.97 -6.75 -1.60
C GLU A 187 4.89 -6.17 -3.01
N TYR A 188 3.71 -6.22 -3.62
CA TYR A 188 3.41 -5.60 -4.91
C TYR A 188 2.87 -4.17 -4.73
N PHE A 189 2.17 -3.91 -3.63
CA PHE A 189 1.65 -2.61 -3.22
C PHE A 189 1.68 -2.53 -1.70
N GLY A 190 2.18 -1.42 -1.14
CA GLY A 190 2.31 -1.20 0.31
C GLY A 190 1.56 0.01 0.86
N GLY A 191 1.65 0.19 2.18
CA GLY A 191 0.97 1.25 2.93
C GLY A 191 -0.45 0.87 3.33
N ILE A 192 -1.44 1.72 3.02
CA ILE A 192 -2.86 1.50 3.39
C ILE A 192 -3.52 0.31 2.68
N LYS A 193 -2.86 -0.20 1.63
CA LYS A 193 -3.23 -1.35 0.83
C LYS A 193 -2.04 -2.30 0.83
N SER A 194 -2.29 -3.58 1.08
CA SER A 194 -1.31 -4.62 0.80
C SER A 194 -1.84 -5.56 -0.27
N ALA A 195 -1.09 -5.68 -1.36
CA ALA A 195 -1.20 -6.79 -2.28
C ALA A 195 0.16 -7.48 -2.33
N ALA A 196 0.22 -8.73 -1.92
CA ALA A 196 1.49 -9.37 -1.61
C ALA A 196 1.48 -10.89 -1.82
N LYS A 197 2.66 -11.45 -2.09
CA LYS A 197 2.95 -12.85 -1.83
C LYS A 197 3.10 -13.02 -0.32
N ALA A 198 2.30 -13.90 0.26
CA ALA A 198 2.26 -14.10 1.70
C ALA A 198 2.33 -15.58 2.07
N ARG A 199 2.90 -15.85 3.24
CA ARG A 199 2.98 -17.17 3.85
C ARG A 199 2.01 -17.27 5.01
N VAL A 200 1.20 -18.33 5.01
CA VAL A 200 0.30 -18.69 6.11
C VAL A 200 0.57 -20.14 6.51
N GLY A 201 1.23 -20.31 7.65
CA GLY A 201 1.81 -21.61 8.03
C GLY A 201 2.82 -22.09 6.97
N SER A 202 2.55 -23.24 6.34
CA SER A 202 3.39 -23.79 5.26
C SER A 202 2.96 -23.36 3.85
N GLN A 203 1.82 -22.69 3.70
CA GLN A 203 1.25 -22.35 2.40
C GLN A 203 1.69 -20.97 1.93
N ILE A 204 1.96 -20.86 0.62
CA ILE A 204 2.14 -19.59 -0.08
C ILE A 204 0.83 -19.20 -0.75
N LEU A 205 0.35 -18.01 -0.46
CA LEU A 205 -0.93 -17.47 -0.90
C LEU A 205 -0.76 -16.03 -1.37
N PHE A 206 -1.67 -15.58 -2.22
CA PHE A 206 -1.77 -14.17 -2.54
C PHE A 206 -2.65 -13.49 -1.49
N CYS A 207 -2.14 -12.42 -0.89
CA CYS A 207 -2.84 -11.59 0.07
C CYS A 207 -3.30 -10.30 -0.59
N LYS A 208 -4.56 -9.92 -0.39
CA LYS A 208 -5.10 -8.59 -0.72
C LYS A 208 -5.87 -8.07 0.48
N ALA A 209 -5.42 -6.97 1.07
CA ALA A 209 -6.02 -6.38 2.26
C ALA A 209 -5.88 -4.86 2.27
N PHE A 210 -6.78 -4.20 2.98
CA PHE A 210 -6.76 -2.76 3.20
C PHE A 210 -6.87 -2.47 4.68
N ALA A 211 -6.11 -1.49 5.16
CA ALA A 211 -6.15 -1.08 6.56
C ALA A 211 -7.60 -0.74 6.97
N SER A 212 -8.30 0.04 6.13
CA SER A 212 -9.67 0.51 6.34
C SER A 212 -10.76 -0.56 6.27
N GLY A 213 -10.42 -1.81 5.96
CA GLY A 213 -11.34 -2.94 5.95
C GLY A 213 -11.81 -3.37 4.55
N ILE A 214 -12.56 -4.48 4.49
CA ILE A 214 -13.00 -5.13 3.24
C ILE A 214 -13.95 -4.29 2.37
N ASN A 215 -14.62 -3.28 2.94
CA ASN A 215 -15.48 -2.38 2.16
C ASN A 215 -14.68 -1.36 1.35
N HIS A 216 -13.38 -1.24 1.61
CA HIS A 216 -12.54 -0.34 0.85
C HIS A 216 -12.27 -0.91 -0.55
N SER A 217 -12.43 -0.06 -1.56
CA SER A 217 -12.08 -0.34 -2.96
C SER A 217 -12.57 -1.67 -3.50
N ASP A 218 -13.85 -1.99 -3.29
CA ASP A 218 -14.53 -3.12 -3.95
C ASP A 218 -13.96 -4.53 -3.63
N LEU A 219 -13.24 -4.71 -2.51
CA LEU A 219 -12.73 -6.03 -2.11
C LEU A 219 -13.86 -7.01 -1.79
N ASP A 220 -14.95 -6.52 -1.22
CA ASP A 220 -16.17 -7.28 -1.01
C ASP A 220 -16.76 -7.82 -2.32
N LYS A 221 -16.76 -7.00 -3.38
CA LYS A 221 -17.20 -7.41 -4.72
C LYS A 221 -16.30 -8.49 -5.31
N GLU A 222 -14.99 -8.41 -5.08
CA GLU A 222 -14.06 -9.44 -5.54
C GLU A 222 -14.32 -10.79 -4.83
N VAL A 223 -14.57 -10.75 -3.51
CA VAL A 223 -14.96 -11.94 -2.74
C VAL A 223 -16.28 -12.51 -3.27
N GLU A 224 -17.26 -11.67 -3.55
CA GLU A 224 -18.54 -12.07 -4.12
C GLU A 224 -18.39 -12.70 -5.51
N ALA A 225 -17.58 -12.10 -6.39
CA ALA A 225 -17.30 -12.60 -7.72
C ALA A 225 -16.63 -13.98 -7.67
N HIS A 226 -15.58 -14.14 -6.84
CA HIS A 226 -14.94 -15.44 -6.62
C HIS A 226 -15.93 -16.50 -6.13
N HIS A 227 -16.82 -16.15 -5.19
CA HIS A 227 -17.82 -17.08 -4.68
C HIS A 227 -18.81 -17.53 -5.76
N LYS A 228 -19.35 -16.59 -6.55
CA LYS A 228 -20.24 -16.89 -7.68
C LYS A 228 -19.57 -17.80 -8.71
N ILE A 229 -18.31 -17.52 -9.02
CA ILE A 229 -17.50 -18.32 -9.95
C ILE A 229 -17.27 -19.72 -9.41
N HIS A 230 -16.92 -19.84 -8.13
CA HIS A 230 -16.76 -21.13 -7.47
C HIS A 230 -18.04 -21.96 -7.55
N GLN A 231 -19.19 -21.35 -7.23
CA GLN A 231 -20.50 -22.01 -7.34
C GLN A 231 -20.81 -22.46 -8.77
N ALA A 232 -20.49 -21.64 -9.78
CA ALA A 232 -20.64 -22.00 -11.19
C ALA A 232 -19.76 -23.20 -11.57
N CYS A 233 -18.49 -23.20 -11.14
CA CYS A 233 -17.55 -24.30 -11.37
C CYS A 233 -18.03 -25.62 -10.74
N VAL A 234 -18.48 -25.56 -9.48
CA VAL A 234 -19.07 -26.72 -8.78
C VAL A 234 -20.31 -27.25 -9.51
N LYS A 235 -21.21 -26.35 -9.93
CA LYS A 235 -22.43 -26.71 -10.67
C LYS A 235 -22.13 -27.36 -12.02
N ALA A 236 -21.10 -26.90 -12.73
CA ALA A 236 -20.71 -27.45 -14.02
C ALA A 236 -19.79 -28.68 -13.90
N GLY A 237 -19.21 -28.94 -12.73
CA GLY A 237 -18.22 -29.99 -12.52
C GLY A 237 -16.90 -29.73 -13.26
N ILE A 238 -16.53 -28.46 -13.44
CA ILE A 238 -15.30 -28.08 -14.16
C ILE A 238 -14.35 -27.27 -13.26
N HIS A 239 -13.11 -27.18 -13.71
CA HIS A 239 -12.10 -26.27 -13.17
C HIS A 239 -11.67 -25.30 -14.27
N ILE A 240 -11.52 -24.03 -13.93
CA ILE A 240 -11.05 -22.97 -14.82
C ILE A 240 -9.80 -22.31 -14.23
N GLN A 241 -9.03 -21.60 -15.06
CA GLN A 241 -7.81 -20.90 -14.65
C GLN A 241 -8.13 -19.57 -13.95
N ILE A 242 -8.87 -19.66 -12.84
CA ILE A 242 -9.12 -18.56 -11.90
C ILE A 242 -8.69 -19.02 -10.51
N PRO A 243 -7.78 -18.31 -9.83
CA PRO A 243 -7.34 -18.62 -8.47
C PRO A 243 -8.52 -18.76 -7.50
N GLN A 244 -8.49 -19.73 -6.60
CA GLN A 244 -9.58 -19.92 -5.63
C GLN A 244 -9.35 -19.10 -4.37
N LEU A 245 -10.43 -18.60 -3.76
CA LEU A 245 -10.36 -18.04 -2.41
C LEU A 245 -9.99 -19.14 -1.42
N ARG A 246 -9.07 -18.82 -0.52
CA ARG A 246 -8.55 -19.72 0.51
C ARG A 246 -8.88 -19.29 1.92
N GLY A 247 -9.10 -18.00 2.15
CA GLY A 247 -9.41 -17.49 3.47
C GLY A 247 -9.84 -16.03 3.48
N LEU A 248 -10.45 -15.63 4.57
CA LEU A 248 -10.66 -14.23 4.91
C LEU A 248 -9.59 -13.78 5.90
N ILE A 249 -9.16 -12.53 5.78
CA ILE A 249 -8.19 -11.92 6.67
C ILE A 249 -8.96 -11.09 7.69
N VAL A 250 -8.68 -11.30 8.98
CA VAL A 250 -9.27 -10.53 10.06
C VAL A 250 -8.22 -9.67 10.77
N HIS A 251 -8.61 -8.45 11.13
CA HIS A 251 -7.85 -7.59 12.01
C HIS A 251 -7.62 -8.31 13.34
N ALA A 252 -6.37 -8.38 13.79
CA ALA A 252 -5.98 -9.17 14.95
C ALA A 252 -6.76 -8.84 16.24
N ASP A 253 -7.02 -7.54 16.49
CA ASP A 253 -7.66 -7.12 17.74
C ASP A 253 -9.19 -6.95 17.63
N SER A 254 -9.70 -6.28 16.59
CA SER A 254 -11.15 -6.05 16.40
C SER A 254 -11.91 -7.24 15.79
N GLY A 255 -11.22 -8.18 15.13
CA GLY A 255 -11.85 -9.29 14.40
C GLY A 255 -12.57 -8.87 13.10
N ALA A 256 -12.51 -7.59 12.72
CA ALA A 256 -13.10 -7.10 11.49
C ALA A 256 -12.44 -7.71 10.26
N VAL A 257 -13.19 -7.97 9.19
CA VAL A 257 -12.63 -8.50 7.94
C VAL A 257 -11.96 -7.37 7.16
N ILE A 258 -10.68 -7.56 6.84
CA ILE A 258 -9.83 -6.55 6.20
C ILE A 258 -9.34 -6.93 4.80
N GLY A 259 -9.58 -8.17 4.40
CA GLY A 259 -9.15 -8.67 3.11
C GLY A 259 -9.39 -10.15 2.93
N PHE A 260 -8.73 -10.72 1.93
CA PHE A 260 -8.83 -12.14 1.60
C PHE A 260 -7.48 -12.72 1.18
N LEU A 261 -7.40 -14.05 1.25
CA LEU A 261 -6.33 -14.87 0.72
C LEU A 261 -6.87 -15.69 -0.44
N ARG A 262 -6.08 -15.82 -1.52
CA ARG A 262 -6.37 -16.71 -2.65
C ARG A 262 -5.12 -17.46 -3.09
N ASP A 263 -5.30 -18.41 -4.00
CA ASP A 263 -4.15 -19.09 -4.62
C ASP A 263 -3.15 -18.08 -5.19
N PHE A 264 -1.89 -18.27 -4.81
CA PHE A 264 -0.76 -17.61 -5.45
C PHE A 264 -0.40 -18.38 -6.73
N ILE A 265 -0.30 -17.65 -7.84
CA ILE A 265 0.13 -18.22 -9.12
C ILE A 265 1.58 -17.81 -9.30
N GLU A 266 2.50 -18.77 -9.21
CA GLU A 266 3.93 -18.51 -9.44
C GLU A 266 4.13 -17.99 -10.87
N PRO A 267 5.01 -16.99 -11.07
CA PRO A 267 5.26 -16.44 -12.39
C PRO A 267 5.94 -17.46 -13.30
N GLY A 268 5.55 -17.45 -14.57
CA GLY A 268 6.14 -18.26 -15.61
C GLY A 268 7.50 -17.75 -16.07
N PRO A 269 8.16 -18.47 -17.00
CA PRO A 269 9.52 -18.16 -17.43
C PRO A 269 9.67 -16.83 -18.20
N TYR A 270 8.57 -16.18 -18.57
CA TYR A 270 8.57 -14.95 -19.36
C TYR A 270 8.27 -13.68 -18.55
N GLY A 271 7.81 -13.81 -17.30
CA GLY A 271 7.36 -12.70 -16.45
C GLY A 271 6.15 -13.09 -15.58
N GLY A 272 5.71 -12.16 -14.72
CA GLY A 272 4.54 -12.37 -13.86
C GLY A 272 3.23 -12.16 -14.61
N THR A 273 2.89 -10.90 -14.87
CA THR A 273 1.68 -10.56 -15.62
C THR A 273 1.95 -10.46 -17.13
N LEU A 274 0.93 -10.63 -17.96
CA LEU A 274 1.06 -10.49 -19.40
C LEU A 274 1.54 -9.08 -19.81
N SER A 275 1.29 -8.05 -19.00
CA SER A 275 1.82 -6.70 -19.22
C SER A 275 3.31 -6.55 -18.99
N GLU A 276 3.91 -7.38 -18.13
CA GLU A 276 5.35 -7.39 -17.87
C GLU A 276 6.12 -8.20 -18.93
N ILE A 277 5.42 -9.10 -19.63
CA ILE A 277 6.03 -10.00 -20.61
C ILE A 277 6.41 -9.23 -21.88
N ARG A 278 7.69 -9.33 -22.27
CA ARG A 278 8.16 -8.85 -23.58
C ARG A 278 7.69 -9.79 -24.70
N LEU A 279 6.49 -9.57 -25.22
CA LEU A 279 5.83 -10.44 -26.23
C LEU A 279 6.67 -10.74 -27.48
N LYS A 280 7.59 -9.84 -27.87
CA LYS A 280 8.52 -10.08 -28.99
C LYS A 280 9.44 -11.30 -28.77
N ASN A 281 9.67 -11.69 -27.52
CA ASN A 281 10.48 -12.84 -27.14
C ASN A 281 9.64 -14.12 -26.98
N VAL A 282 8.32 -14.03 -27.16
CA VAL A 282 7.39 -15.14 -26.93
C VAL A 282 6.98 -15.77 -28.27
N PRO A 283 7.15 -17.09 -28.44
CA PRO A 283 6.65 -17.81 -29.61
C PRO A 283 5.16 -17.53 -29.87
N GLN A 284 4.81 -17.30 -31.14
CA GLN A 284 3.41 -17.03 -31.53
C GLN A 284 2.45 -18.12 -31.05
N LYS A 285 2.86 -19.39 -31.07
CA LYS A 285 2.06 -20.52 -30.58
C LYS A 285 1.69 -20.40 -29.09
N LEU A 286 2.58 -19.87 -28.26
CA LEU A 286 2.26 -19.63 -26.84
C LEU A 286 1.29 -18.46 -26.68
N ARG A 287 1.48 -17.38 -27.43
CA ARG A 287 0.51 -16.26 -27.45
C ARG A 287 -0.89 -16.71 -27.90
N GLN A 288 -0.97 -17.62 -28.87
CA GLN A 288 -2.23 -18.24 -29.31
C GLN A 288 -2.85 -19.10 -28.21
N LYS A 289 -2.04 -19.91 -27.52
CA LYS A 289 -2.49 -20.70 -26.37
C LYS A 289 -3.11 -19.81 -25.30
N TRP A 290 -2.44 -18.72 -24.92
CA TRP A 290 -2.94 -17.79 -23.90
C TRP A 290 -4.25 -17.13 -24.33
N LEU A 291 -4.34 -16.67 -25.58
CA LEU A 291 -5.58 -16.09 -26.10
C LEU A 291 -6.74 -17.09 -26.05
N LEU A 292 -6.49 -18.36 -26.41
CA LEU A 292 -7.49 -19.41 -26.34
C LEU A 292 -7.96 -19.64 -24.90
N GLN A 293 -7.05 -19.80 -23.95
CA GLN A 293 -7.38 -20.01 -22.53
C GLN A 293 -8.15 -18.84 -21.91
N ILE A 294 -7.76 -17.60 -22.24
CA ILE A 294 -8.49 -16.39 -21.82
C ILE A 294 -9.91 -16.44 -22.38
N SER A 295 -10.06 -16.69 -23.68
CA SER A 295 -11.37 -16.74 -24.36
C SER A 295 -12.27 -17.85 -23.81
N GLU A 296 -11.71 -19.04 -23.56
CA GLU A 296 -12.42 -20.18 -22.98
C GLU A 296 -12.89 -19.90 -21.56
N THR A 297 -12.03 -19.29 -20.73
CA THR A 297 -12.37 -18.91 -19.36
C THR A 297 -13.49 -17.86 -19.37
N MET A 298 -13.37 -16.80 -20.20
CA MET A 298 -14.42 -15.79 -20.36
C MET A 298 -15.73 -16.41 -20.86
N GLY A 299 -15.66 -17.27 -21.89
CA GLY A 299 -16.83 -17.96 -22.44
C GLY A 299 -17.55 -18.82 -21.40
N PHE A 300 -16.79 -19.50 -20.52
CA PHE A 300 -17.37 -20.20 -19.38
C PHE A 300 -18.10 -19.24 -18.44
N LEU A 301 -17.45 -18.17 -17.99
CA LEU A 301 -18.08 -17.17 -17.12
C LEU A 301 -19.39 -16.64 -17.71
N HIS A 302 -19.34 -16.26 -18.99
CA HIS A 302 -20.47 -15.72 -19.74
C HIS A 302 -21.64 -16.71 -19.82
N SER A 303 -21.37 -18.01 -19.96
CA SER A 303 -22.41 -19.04 -19.98
C SER A 303 -23.19 -19.17 -18.67
N PHE A 304 -22.64 -18.64 -17.57
CA PHE A 304 -23.29 -18.53 -16.27
C PHE A 304 -23.79 -17.11 -15.95
N GLY A 305 -23.71 -16.19 -16.91
CA GLY A 305 -24.08 -14.78 -16.70
C GLY A 305 -23.11 -14.01 -15.80
N LEU A 306 -21.87 -14.49 -15.70
CA LEU A 306 -20.79 -13.86 -14.96
C LEU A 306 -19.85 -13.14 -15.94
N PHE A 307 -19.20 -12.07 -15.49
CA PHE A 307 -18.25 -11.29 -16.28
C PHE A 307 -16.93 -11.19 -15.54
N TRP A 308 -15.82 -11.08 -16.27
CA TRP A 308 -14.50 -10.86 -15.67
C TRP A 308 -14.38 -9.44 -15.11
N GLY A 309 -14.91 -8.43 -15.82
CA GLY A 309 -15.13 -7.08 -15.31
C GLY A 309 -13.98 -6.09 -15.54
N ASP A 310 -12.72 -6.53 -15.55
CA ASP A 310 -11.55 -5.67 -15.87
C ASP A 310 -10.52 -6.42 -16.72
N GLY A 311 -10.94 -6.82 -17.92
CA GLY A 311 -10.14 -7.63 -18.82
C GLY A 311 -8.97 -6.88 -19.44
N LYS A 312 -7.79 -6.98 -18.82
CA LYS A 312 -6.55 -6.33 -19.26
C LYS A 312 -5.33 -7.23 -19.09
N ALA A 313 -4.25 -6.95 -19.82
CA ALA A 313 -3.02 -7.75 -19.76
C ALA A 313 -2.39 -7.81 -18.35
N ALA A 314 -2.51 -6.74 -17.55
CA ALA A 314 -2.03 -6.74 -16.16
C ALA A 314 -2.81 -7.69 -15.24
N ASN A 315 -4.03 -8.10 -15.63
CA ASN A 315 -4.87 -9.01 -14.88
C ASN A 315 -4.80 -10.46 -15.42
N VAL A 316 -3.80 -10.77 -16.25
CA VAL A 316 -3.52 -12.14 -16.70
C VAL A 316 -2.13 -12.53 -16.20
N VAL A 317 -2.05 -13.58 -15.38
CA VAL A 317 -0.79 -14.18 -14.95
C VAL A 317 -0.48 -15.39 -15.81
N ILE A 318 0.77 -15.55 -16.23
CA ILE A 318 1.22 -16.76 -16.92
C ILE A 318 1.97 -17.63 -15.91
N ASP A 319 1.54 -18.87 -15.73
CA ASP A 319 2.15 -19.79 -14.76
C ASP A 319 3.39 -20.52 -15.34
N PRO A 320 4.10 -21.35 -14.54
CA PRO A 320 5.27 -22.09 -15.01
C PRO A 320 4.97 -23.12 -16.12
N ASN A 321 3.72 -23.55 -16.26
CA ASN A 321 3.26 -24.44 -17.35
C ASN A 321 2.86 -23.65 -18.61
N ASN A 322 3.07 -22.33 -18.60
CA ASN A 322 2.62 -21.38 -19.62
C ASN A 322 1.10 -21.41 -19.81
N ASP A 323 0.33 -21.64 -18.74
CA ASP A 323 -1.11 -21.49 -18.73
C ASP A 323 -1.49 -20.07 -18.28
N ALA A 324 -2.49 -19.49 -18.94
CA ALA A 324 -3.00 -18.16 -18.62
C ALA A 324 -4.07 -18.22 -17.54
N TRP A 325 -3.87 -17.47 -16.45
CA TRP A 325 -4.78 -17.36 -15.32
C TRP A 325 -5.37 -15.96 -15.24
N LEU A 326 -6.70 -15.85 -15.11
CA LEU A 326 -7.37 -14.57 -14.92
C LEU A 326 -7.40 -14.21 -13.44
N ILE A 327 -7.01 -12.98 -13.11
CA ILE A 327 -7.02 -12.42 -11.75
C ILE A 327 -7.83 -11.12 -11.72
N ASP A 328 -7.97 -10.53 -10.52
CA ASP A 328 -8.62 -9.24 -10.24
C ASP A 328 -10.09 -9.20 -10.71
N LEU A 329 -10.96 -9.78 -9.88
CA LEU A 329 -12.38 -9.99 -10.17
C LEU A 329 -13.29 -8.93 -9.53
N ALA A 330 -12.70 -7.90 -8.90
CA ALA A 330 -13.44 -6.77 -8.34
C ALA A 330 -14.20 -5.97 -9.41
N GLY A 331 -13.83 -6.17 -10.68
CA GLY A 331 -14.20 -5.30 -11.78
C GLY A 331 -13.41 -3.99 -11.71
N GLY A 332 -13.94 -2.96 -12.37
CA GLY A 332 -13.31 -1.66 -12.43
C GLY A 332 -13.37 -1.08 -13.84
N TRP A 333 -12.71 0.06 -14.01
CA TRP A 333 -12.56 0.67 -15.33
C TRP A 333 -11.11 1.11 -15.52
N THR A 334 -10.46 0.53 -16.52
CA THR A 334 -9.14 0.96 -16.96
C THR A 334 -9.26 1.71 -18.29
N ASN A 335 -8.84 2.98 -18.32
CA ASN A 335 -8.80 3.76 -19.55
C ASN A 335 -7.93 3.02 -20.60
N GLY A 336 -8.36 2.97 -21.85
CA GLY A 336 -7.63 2.24 -22.88
C GLY A 336 -7.86 0.72 -22.91
N TRP A 337 -8.74 0.14 -22.08
CA TRP A 337 -9.21 -1.25 -22.23
C TRP A 337 -10.70 -1.43 -22.56
N VAL A 338 -11.59 -0.70 -21.89
CA VAL A 338 -13.05 -0.79 -22.12
C VAL A 338 -13.65 0.61 -22.08
N HIS A 339 -14.73 0.89 -22.82
CA HIS A 339 -15.48 2.13 -22.63
C HIS A 339 -16.13 2.14 -21.24
N LYS A 340 -16.04 3.26 -20.52
CA LYS A 340 -16.50 3.36 -19.12
C LYS A 340 -17.96 2.96 -18.90
N ASN A 341 -18.81 3.14 -19.91
CA ASN A 341 -20.23 2.81 -19.84
C ASN A 341 -20.52 1.32 -20.10
N ASP A 342 -19.54 0.56 -20.59
CA ASP A 342 -19.70 -0.83 -20.99
C ASP A 342 -19.08 -1.80 -19.97
N THR A 343 -18.52 -1.30 -18.86
CA THR A 343 -17.91 -2.14 -17.82
C THR A 343 -18.96 -3.03 -17.15
N GLY A 344 -18.60 -4.29 -16.91
CA GLY A 344 -19.53 -5.29 -16.38
C GLY A 344 -20.65 -5.70 -17.35
N THR A 345 -20.45 -5.51 -18.66
CA THR A 345 -21.39 -5.95 -19.71
C THR A 345 -20.74 -6.88 -20.72
N MET A 346 -21.56 -7.65 -21.45
CA MET A 346 -21.10 -8.48 -22.57
C MET A 346 -20.34 -7.68 -23.63
N GLU A 347 -20.77 -6.44 -23.91
CA GLU A 347 -20.09 -5.58 -24.87
C GLU A 347 -18.70 -5.16 -24.37
N GLY A 348 -18.58 -4.82 -23.09
CA GLY A 348 -17.28 -4.52 -22.48
C GLY A 348 -16.32 -5.71 -22.48
N GLU A 349 -16.82 -6.92 -22.22
CA GLU A 349 -16.04 -8.15 -22.30
C GLU A 349 -15.56 -8.44 -23.73
N ASN A 350 -16.42 -8.21 -24.73
CA ASN A 350 -16.04 -8.33 -26.14
C ASN A 350 -14.97 -7.31 -26.53
N GLN A 351 -15.05 -6.07 -26.03
CA GLN A 351 -14.03 -5.04 -26.24
C GLN A 351 -12.70 -5.45 -25.61
N ALA A 352 -12.74 -5.92 -24.35
CA ALA A 352 -11.56 -6.43 -23.65
C ALA A 352 -10.88 -7.56 -24.43
N LEU A 353 -11.66 -8.53 -24.93
CA LEU A 353 -11.13 -9.65 -25.71
C LEU A 353 -10.53 -9.21 -27.05
N ARG A 354 -11.15 -8.25 -27.76
CA ARG A 354 -10.57 -7.68 -28.99
C ARG A 354 -9.25 -6.96 -28.70
N ARG A 355 -9.17 -6.17 -27.62
CA ARG A 355 -7.92 -5.50 -27.24
C ARG A 355 -6.87 -6.48 -26.79
N MET A 356 -7.22 -7.55 -26.07
CA MET A 356 -6.31 -8.64 -25.72
C MET A 356 -5.77 -9.35 -26.98
N THR A 357 -6.63 -9.59 -27.97
CA THR A 357 -6.25 -10.17 -29.27
C THR A 357 -5.20 -9.31 -29.98
N ALA A 358 -5.43 -8.00 -30.09
CA ALA A 358 -4.46 -7.07 -30.66
C ALA A 358 -3.18 -6.96 -29.82
N TYR A 359 -3.31 -6.89 -28.49
CA TYR A 359 -2.18 -6.82 -27.57
C TYR A 359 -1.24 -8.02 -27.76
N LEU A 360 -1.82 -9.21 -27.90
CA LEU A 360 -1.10 -10.45 -28.20
C LEU A 360 -0.59 -10.54 -29.65
N GLY A 361 -0.75 -9.50 -30.46
CA GLY A 361 -0.21 -9.38 -31.81
C GLY A 361 -0.97 -10.17 -32.87
N PHE A 362 -2.27 -10.36 -32.68
CA PHE A 362 -3.17 -10.98 -33.65
C PHE A 362 -4.11 -9.94 -34.28
N PRO A 363 -4.56 -10.14 -35.53
CA PRO A 363 -5.54 -9.25 -36.16
C PRO A 363 -6.90 -9.31 -35.44
N ILE A 364 -7.62 -8.18 -35.41
CA ILE A 364 -9.01 -8.03 -34.91
C ILE A 364 -9.99 -8.21 -36.06
#